data_AF-A0A0M3ILM3-F1
#
_entry.id   AF-A0A0M3ILM3-F1
#
_cell.length_a   1.000
_cell.length_b   1.000
_cell.length_c   1.000
_cell.angle_alpha   90.00
_cell.angle_beta   90.00
_cell.angle_gamma   90.00
#
_symmetry.space_group_name_H-M   'P 1'
#
loop_
_entity.id
_entity.type
_entity.pdbx_description
1 polymer ?
#
loop_
_entity_poly.entity_id
_entity_poly.type
_entity_poly.pdbx_seq_one_letter_code
_entity_poly.pdbx_strand_id
1 'polypeptide(L)'
;MSSLQSELSRLQPELIRISTETSMLMSKIEQETIEVENAREVVASDENRANAAATEAQTLKSESEQELADAIPALESAVDALQTMNQRDISTLKTMRFPPQGVRLCMEAVCILLGEAPARITDPLGGARVDYWVTGQKVLSDIHFLNRIRNFDKDNVSKETIAVIKK
;
A
#
# COMPACT_ATOMS: atom_id res chain seq x y z
N MET A 1 77.50 5.55 -50.44
CA MET A 1 77.05 6.21 -49.20
C MET A 1 75.87 7.17 -49.41
N SER A 2 75.58 7.63 -50.63
CA SER A 2 74.55 8.66 -50.88
C SER A 2 73.08 8.18 -50.78
N SER A 3 72.77 6.90 -51.00
CA SER A 3 71.38 6.42 -50.92
C SER A 3 70.84 6.40 -49.49
N LEU A 4 71.68 6.06 -48.50
CA LEU A 4 71.29 6.00 -47.09
C LEU A 4 70.97 7.39 -46.52
N GLN A 5 71.74 8.41 -46.91
CA GLN A 5 71.49 9.81 -46.51
C GLN A 5 70.22 10.38 -47.16
N SER A 6 69.93 9.98 -48.40
CA SER A 6 68.71 10.38 -49.10
C SER A 6 67.46 9.74 -48.48
N GLU A 7 67.55 8.47 -48.08
CA GLU A 7 66.47 7.74 -47.39
C GLU A 7 66.18 8.34 -46.01
N LEU A 8 67.23 8.67 -45.24
CA LEU A 8 67.13 9.34 -43.94
C LEU A 8 66.44 10.70 -44.05
N SER A 9 66.83 11.51 -45.05
CA SER A 9 66.25 12.83 -45.30
C SER A 9 64.77 12.77 -45.68
N ARG A 10 64.34 11.67 -46.32
CA ARG A 10 62.94 11.42 -46.73
C ARG A 10 62.06 10.93 -45.59
N LEU A 11 62.58 10.07 -44.72
CA LEU A 11 61.82 9.48 -43.60
C LEU A 11 61.70 10.42 -42.40
N GLN A 12 62.65 11.34 -42.23
CA GLN A 12 62.64 12.32 -41.14
C GLN A 12 61.35 13.17 -41.03
N PRO A 13 60.79 13.77 -42.11
CA PRO A 13 59.53 14.50 -42.02
C PRO A 13 58.33 13.61 -41.72
N GLU A 14 58.33 12.36 -42.20
CA GLU A 14 57.27 11.40 -41.94
C GLU A 14 57.27 10.93 -40.48
N LEU A 15 58.45 10.75 -39.90
CA LEU A 15 58.62 10.43 -38.48
C LEU A 15 58.13 11.58 -37.58
N ILE A 16 58.40 12.83 -37.95
CA ILE A 16 57.89 14.02 -37.25
C ILE A 16 56.36 14.07 -37.34
N ARG A 17 55.78 13.87 -38.53
CA ARG A 17 54.32 13.86 -38.72
C ARG A 17 53.66 12.80 -37.84
N ILE A 18 54.14 11.56 -37.91
CA ILE A 18 53.59 10.44 -37.12
C ILE A 18 53.79 10.68 -35.62
N SER A 19 54.93 11.22 -35.20
CA SER A 19 55.18 11.58 -33.80
C SER A 19 54.19 12.63 -33.31
N THR A 20 53.86 13.62 -34.14
CA THR A 20 52.91 14.68 -33.80
C THR A 20 51.48 14.15 -33.74
N GLU A 21 51.07 13.32 -34.70
CA GLU A 21 49.76 12.64 -34.73
C GLU A 21 49.59 11.70 -33.53
N THR A 22 50.62 10.92 -33.21
CA THR A 22 50.62 10.03 -32.03
C THR A 22 50.47 10.83 -30.73
N SER A 23 51.14 11.98 -30.62
CA SER A 23 51.02 12.85 -29.44
C SER A 23 49.61 13.46 -29.32
N MET A 24 49.00 13.85 -30.43
CA MET A 24 47.62 14.34 -30.45
C MET A 24 46.62 13.24 -30.05
N LEU A 25 46.82 12.02 -30.56
CA LEU A 25 45.96 10.88 -30.23
C LEU A 25 46.08 10.50 -28.75
N MET A 26 47.29 10.48 -28.20
CA MET A 26 47.53 10.27 -26.76
C MET A 26 46.78 11.31 -25.91
N SER A 27 46.89 12.60 -26.26
CA SER A 27 46.19 13.67 -25.54
C SER A 27 44.67 13.51 -25.60
N LYS A 28 44.13 13.05 -26.73
CA LYS A 28 42.69 12.79 -26.88
C LYS A 28 42.23 11.59 -26.05
N ILE A 29 42.99 10.51 -26.05
CA ILE A 29 42.71 9.32 -25.23
C ILE A 29 42.70 9.67 -23.75
N GLU A 30 43.65 10.50 -23.29
CA GLU A 30 43.73 10.92 -21.90
C GLU A 30 42.50 11.76 -21.50
N GLN A 31 42.06 12.66 -22.37
CA GLN A 31 40.83 13.44 -22.14
C GLN A 31 39.57 12.57 -22.12
N GLU A 32 39.42 11.65 -23.08
CA GLU A 32 38.29 10.72 -23.14
C GLU A 32 38.29 9.76 -21.92
N THR A 33 39.45 9.34 -21.44
CA THR A 33 39.57 8.48 -20.25
C THR A 33 39.05 9.19 -18.99
N ILE A 34 39.37 10.48 -18.83
CA ILE A 34 38.88 11.30 -17.71
C ILE A 34 37.36 11.45 -17.79
N GLU A 35 36.82 11.72 -18.98
CA GLU A 35 35.36 11.84 -19.18
C GLU A 35 34.62 10.54 -18.86
N VAL A 36 35.16 9.39 -19.31
CA VAL A 36 34.58 8.07 -19.03
C VAL A 36 34.61 7.74 -17.55
N GLU A 37 35.71 8.02 -16.84
CA GLU A 37 35.79 7.74 -15.40
C GLU A 37 34.82 8.61 -14.59
N ASN A 38 34.72 9.90 -14.91
CA ASN A 38 33.74 10.79 -14.29
C ASN A 38 32.29 10.32 -14.55
N ALA A 39 31.97 9.93 -15.79
CA ALA A 39 30.65 9.40 -16.12
C ALA A 39 30.36 8.09 -15.38
N ARG A 40 31.37 7.22 -15.23
CA ARG A 40 31.25 5.96 -14.49
C ARG A 40 30.94 6.18 -13.02
N GLU A 41 31.59 7.15 -12.38
CA GLU A 41 31.33 7.48 -10.98
C GLU A 41 29.89 7.98 -10.77
N VAL A 42 29.39 8.85 -11.66
CA VAL A 42 28.01 9.34 -11.62
C VAL A 42 27.02 8.19 -11.79
N VAL A 43 27.22 7.32 -12.79
CA VAL A 43 26.33 6.18 -13.05
C VAL A 43 26.33 5.21 -11.86
N ALA A 44 27.48 4.92 -11.26
CA ALA A 44 27.56 4.05 -10.09
C ALA A 44 26.82 4.65 -8.87
N SER A 45 26.90 5.96 -8.69
CA SER A 45 26.16 6.67 -7.65
C SER A 45 24.64 6.59 -7.87
N ASP A 46 24.18 6.83 -9.10
CA ASP A 46 22.77 6.76 -9.45
C ASP A 46 22.22 5.33 -9.39
N GLU A 47 23.00 4.33 -9.80
CA GLU A 47 22.65 2.90 -9.66
C GLU A 47 22.45 2.53 -8.18
N ASN A 48 23.35 2.95 -7.30
CA ASN A 48 23.21 2.70 -5.86
C ASN A 48 21.94 3.36 -5.29
N ARG A 49 21.65 4.60 -5.69
CA ARG A 49 20.43 5.31 -5.25
C ARG A 49 19.16 4.63 -5.77
N ALA A 50 19.15 4.22 -7.03
CA ALA A 50 18.02 3.51 -7.64
C ALA A 50 17.79 2.15 -6.97
N ASN A 51 18.85 1.38 -6.73
CA ASN A 51 18.78 0.08 -6.05
C ASN A 51 18.31 0.22 -4.60
N ALA A 52 18.76 1.25 -3.88
CA ALA A 52 18.29 1.53 -2.52
C ALA A 52 16.78 1.83 -2.52
N ALA A 53 16.31 2.74 -3.38
CA ALA A 53 14.90 3.07 -3.50
C ALA A 53 14.04 1.87 -3.93
N ALA A 54 14.54 1.04 -4.84
CA ALA A 54 13.86 -0.18 -5.28
C ALA A 54 13.74 -1.20 -4.14
N THR A 55 14.79 -1.35 -3.31
CA THR A 55 14.79 -2.25 -2.16
C THR A 55 13.79 -1.80 -1.10
N GLU A 56 13.76 -0.50 -0.80
CA GLU A 56 12.80 0.09 0.14
C GLU A 56 11.35 -0.11 -0.33
N ALA A 57 11.07 0.21 -1.60
CA ALA A 57 9.75 0.01 -2.19
C ALA A 57 9.34 -1.47 -2.19
N GLN A 58 10.27 -2.39 -2.50
CA GLN A 58 10.00 -3.82 -2.48
C GLN A 58 9.72 -4.33 -1.06
N THR A 59 10.41 -3.78 -0.06
CA THR A 59 10.19 -4.13 1.35
C THR A 59 8.80 -3.69 1.80
N LEU A 60 8.47 -2.41 1.58
CA LEU A 60 7.16 -1.86 1.94
C LEU A 60 6.00 -2.60 1.23
N LYS A 61 6.21 -2.94 -0.05
CA LYS A 61 5.26 -3.74 -0.82
C LYS A 61 5.07 -5.12 -0.19
N SER A 62 6.15 -5.81 0.12
CA SER A 62 6.09 -7.15 0.72
C SER A 62 5.42 -7.14 2.09
N GLU A 63 5.70 -6.14 2.92
CA GLU A 63 5.06 -5.98 4.24
C GLU A 63 3.54 -5.77 4.08
N SER A 64 3.14 -4.89 3.16
CA SER A 64 1.72 -4.62 2.90
C SER A 64 1.00 -5.84 2.32
N GLU A 65 1.64 -6.57 1.41
CA GLU A 65 1.09 -7.80 0.84
C GLU A 65 0.92 -8.89 1.91
N GLN A 66 1.85 -8.99 2.86
CA GLN A 66 1.75 -9.92 3.98
C GLN A 66 0.60 -9.56 4.93
N GLU A 67 0.50 -8.30 5.35
CA GLU A 67 -0.60 -7.85 6.22
C GLU A 67 -1.96 -8.06 5.55
N LEU A 68 -2.05 -7.82 4.24
CA LEU A 68 -3.24 -8.08 3.46
C LEU A 68 -3.55 -9.57 3.40
N ALA A 69 -2.55 -10.42 3.15
CA ALA A 69 -2.70 -11.87 3.11
C ALA A 69 -3.19 -12.44 4.44
N ASP A 70 -2.80 -11.83 5.58
CA ASP A 70 -3.25 -12.23 6.90
C ASP A 70 -4.69 -11.74 7.20
N ALA A 71 -5.09 -10.60 6.64
CA ALA A 71 -6.44 -10.03 6.84
C ALA A 71 -7.53 -10.72 6.00
N ILE A 72 -7.20 -11.15 4.77
CA ILE A 72 -8.13 -11.85 3.87
C ILE A 72 -8.82 -13.07 4.51
N PRO A 73 -8.12 -14.04 5.14
CA PRO A 73 -8.77 -15.22 5.70
C PRO A 73 -9.71 -14.89 6.85
N ALA A 74 -9.40 -13.86 7.65
CA ALA A 74 -10.31 -13.40 8.70
C ALA A 74 -11.60 -12.79 8.10
N LEU A 75 -11.48 -12.04 7.01
CA LEU A 75 -12.62 -11.48 6.28
C LEU A 75 -13.48 -12.58 5.64
N GLU A 76 -12.86 -13.54 4.94
CA GLU A 76 -13.56 -14.67 4.32
C GLU A 76 -14.30 -15.51 5.37
N SER A 77 -13.63 -15.82 6.49
CA SER A 77 -14.25 -16.54 7.60
C SER A 77 -15.47 -15.80 8.17
N ALA A 78 -15.41 -14.47 8.28
CA ALA A 78 -16.55 -13.67 8.71
C ALA A 78 -17.70 -13.69 7.69
N VAL A 79 -17.40 -13.63 6.39
CA VAL A 79 -18.39 -13.73 5.31
C VAL A 79 -19.05 -15.11 5.32
N ASP A 80 -18.29 -16.19 5.48
CA ASP A 80 -18.82 -17.55 5.56
C ASP A 80 -19.73 -17.73 6.79
N ALA A 81 -19.32 -17.21 7.95
CA ALA A 81 -20.16 -17.20 9.14
C ALA A 81 -21.50 -16.48 8.88
N LEU A 82 -21.50 -15.34 8.17
CA LEU A 82 -22.73 -14.63 7.77
C LEU A 82 -23.61 -15.43 6.81
N GLN A 83 -23.02 -16.29 5.96
CA GLN A 83 -23.77 -17.15 5.05
C GLN A 83 -24.49 -18.29 5.80
N THR A 84 -23.88 -18.82 6.86
CA THR A 84 -24.48 -19.90 7.67
C THR A 84 -25.55 -19.43 8.65
N MET A 85 -25.54 -18.14 9.00
CA MET A 85 -26.54 -17.54 9.88
C MET A 85 -27.95 -17.59 9.27
N ASN A 86 -28.92 -17.98 10.08
CA ASN A 86 -30.32 -18.14 9.66
C ASN A 86 -31.29 -17.25 10.46
N GLN A 87 -32.54 -17.18 10.01
CA GLN A 87 -33.57 -16.32 10.63
C GLN A 87 -33.93 -16.70 12.08
N ARG A 88 -33.70 -17.96 12.51
CA ARG A 88 -33.91 -18.36 13.91
C ARG A 88 -32.86 -17.77 14.84
N ASP A 89 -31.61 -17.69 14.37
CA ASP A 89 -30.51 -17.08 15.13
C ASP A 89 -30.78 -15.58 15.35
N ILE A 90 -31.23 -14.88 14.30
CA ILE A 90 -31.65 -13.47 14.36
C ILE A 90 -32.82 -13.27 15.31
N SER A 91 -33.83 -14.15 15.23
CA SER A 91 -34.99 -14.10 16.13
C SER A 91 -34.56 -14.26 17.59
N THR A 92 -33.60 -15.15 17.87
CA THR A 92 -33.04 -15.36 19.21
C THR A 92 -32.37 -14.10 19.72
N LEU A 93 -31.48 -13.48 18.92
CA LEU A 93 -30.83 -12.21 19.24
C LEU A 93 -31.85 -11.11 19.54
N LYS A 94 -32.90 -10.98 18.72
CA LYS A 94 -33.96 -9.98 18.91
C LYS A 94 -34.69 -10.13 20.24
N THR A 95 -34.96 -11.36 20.66
CA THR A 95 -35.74 -11.64 21.89
C THR A 95 -34.95 -11.41 23.19
N MET A 96 -33.65 -11.16 23.11
CA MET A 96 -32.83 -10.85 24.28
C MET A 96 -33.23 -9.52 24.90
N ARG A 97 -33.89 -9.56 26.07
CA ARG A 97 -34.22 -8.34 26.84
C ARG A 97 -32.98 -7.65 27.41
N PHE A 98 -31.97 -8.44 27.78
CA PHE A 98 -30.72 -7.96 28.38
C PHE A 98 -29.53 -8.57 27.63
N PRO A 99 -29.12 -8.00 26.49
CA PRO A 99 -27.99 -8.52 25.74
C PRO A 99 -26.70 -8.41 26.58
N PRO A 100 -25.82 -9.43 26.53
CA PRO A 100 -24.47 -9.33 27.05
C PRO A 100 -23.72 -8.14 26.43
N GLN A 101 -22.71 -7.61 27.12
CA GLN A 101 -21.96 -6.44 26.65
C GLN A 101 -21.40 -6.63 25.23
N GLY A 102 -20.83 -7.80 24.93
CA GLY A 102 -20.31 -8.10 23.60
C GLY A 102 -21.38 -7.99 22.50
N VAL A 103 -22.58 -8.53 22.74
CA VAL A 103 -23.69 -8.46 21.77
C VAL A 103 -24.16 -7.02 21.58
N ARG A 104 -24.19 -6.22 22.66
CA ARG A 104 -24.56 -4.80 22.59
C ARG A 104 -23.57 -4.00 21.74
N LEU A 105 -22.27 -4.19 21.97
CA LEU A 105 -21.21 -3.52 21.20
C LEU A 105 -21.22 -3.93 19.73
N CYS A 106 -21.38 -5.24 19.44
CA CYS A 106 -21.50 -5.70 18.06
C CYS A 106 -22.72 -5.08 17.36
N MET A 107 -23.87 -5.00 18.02
CA MET A 107 -25.03 -4.37 17.40
C MET A 107 -24.90 -2.86 17.25
N GLU A 108 -24.22 -2.18 18.15
CA GLU A 108 -23.88 -0.77 17.99
C GLU A 108 -23.04 -0.54 16.73
N ALA A 109 -21.96 -1.32 16.56
CA ALA A 109 -21.13 -1.25 15.35
C ALA A 109 -21.93 -1.53 14.08
N VAL A 110 -22.81 -2.54 14.08
CA VAL A 110 -23.68 -2.85 12.93
C VAL A 110 -24.65 -1.71 12.63
N CYS A 111 -25.26 -1.08 13.65
CA CYS A 111 -26.16 0.06 13.42
C CYS A 111 -25.41 1.24 12.81
N ILE A 112 -24.21 1.53 13.30
CA ILE A 112 -23.36 2.62 12.78
C ILE A 112 -22.94 2.35 11.33
N LEU A 113 -22.55 1.11 11.01
CA LEU A 113 -22.19 0.70 9.64
C LEU A 113 -23.38 0.83 8.67
N LEU A 114 -24.59 0.50 9.13
CA LEU A 114 -25.82 0.61 8.34
C LEU A 114 -26.40 2.04 8.31
N GLY A 115 -25.77 3.01 8.99
CA GLY A 115 -26.22 4.40 9.05
C GLY A 115 -27.46 4.63 9.91
N GLU A 116 -27.77 3.72 10.83
CA GLU A 116 -28.97 3.75 11.66
C GLU A 116 -28.72 4.57 12.92
N ALA A 117 -29.48 5.65 13.11
CA ALA A 117 -29.33 6.53 14.26
C ALA A 117 -29.75 5.86 15.58
N PRO A 118 -29.06 6.15 16.69
CA PRO A 118 -29.42 5.57 17.97
C PRO A 118 -30.75 6.11 18.48
N ALA A 119 -31.47 5.29 19.26
CA ALA A 119 -32.74 5.69 19.83
C ALA A 119 -32.53 6.52 21.10
N ARG A 120 -33.33 7.58 21.26
CA ARG A 120 -33.39 8.34 22.52
C ARG A 120 -34.36 7.64 23.48
N ILE A 121 -33.85 7.14 24.59
CA ILE A 121 -34.63 6.53 25.66
C ILE A 121 -34.74 7.53 26.80
N THR A 122 -35.96 7.86 27.19
CA THR A 122 -36.25 8.62 28.41
C THR A 122 -36.35 7.66 29.59
N ASP A 123 -35.49 7.85 30.58
CA ASP A 123 -35.55 7.13 31.84
C ASP A 123 -36.78 7.60 32.65
N PRO A 124 -37.38 6.72 33.47
CA PRO A 124 -38.51 7.06 34.34
C PRO A 124 -38.23 8.20 35.33
N LEU A 125 -36.95 8.51 35.57
CA LEU A 125 -36.48 9.60 36.43
C LEU A 125 -36.21 10.91 35.68
N GLY A 126 -36.57 11.02 34.39
CA GLY A 126 -36.42 12.24 33.59
C GLY A 126 -35.07 12.42 32.92
N GLY A 127 -34.13 11.48 33.08
CA GLY A 127 -32.90 11.41 32.29
C GLY A 127 -33.20 10.98 30.86
N ALA A 128 -32.43 11.46 29.88
CA ALA A 128 -32.49 10.94 28.52
C ALA A 128 -31.13 10.36 28.15
N ARG A 129 -31.12 9.09 27.73
CA ARG A 129 -29.93 8.40 27.23
C ARG A 129 -30.13 7.98 25.79
N VAL A 130 -29.02 7.82 25.08
CA VAL A 130 -28.99 7.41 23.69
C VAL A 130 -28.51 5.96 23.66
N ASP A 131 -29.26 5.07 23.01
CA ASP A 131 -28.99 3.63 23.00
C ASP A 131 -29.20 3.05 21.60
N TYR A 132 -28.18 2.36 21.10
CA TYR A 132 -28.25 1.66 19.82
C TYR A 132 -29.02 0.34 19.92
N TRP A 133 -29.23 -0.23 21.11
CA TRP A 133 -29.91 -1.52 21.22
C TRP A 133 -31.35 -1.48 20.70
N VAL A 134 -32.09 -0.43 21.01
CA VAL A 134 -33.48 -0.28 20.56
C VAL A 134 -33.54 -0.11 19.03
N THR A 135 -32.60 0.63 18.44
CA THR A 135 -32.46 0.72 16.99
C THR A 135 -32.06 -0.64 16.40
N GLY A 136 -31.09 -1.32 17.00
CA GLY A 136 -30.64 -2.65 16.60
C GLY A 136 -31.76 -3.69 16.60
N GLN A 137 -32.66 -3.67 17.58
CA GLN A 137 -33.84 -4.55 17.59
C GLN A 137 -34.79 -4.28 16.42
N LYS A 138 -34.95 -3.02 16.00
CA LYS A 138 -35.74 -2.67 14.81
C LYS A 138 -35.06 -3.18 13.54
N VAL A 139 -33.75 -2.99 13.44
CA VAL A 139 -32.92 -3.48 12.33
C VAL A 139 -32.99 -5.01 12.24
N LEU A 140 -32.89 -5.73 13.36
CA LEU A 140 -33.06 -7.19 13.44
C LEU A 140 -34.49 -7.66 13.16
N SER A 141 -35.47 -6.76 13.18
CA SER A 141 -36.86 -7.06 12.82
C SER A 141 -37.12 -6.94 11.31
N ASP A 142 -36.21 -6.31 10.56
CA ASP A 142 -36.29 -6.21 9.11
C ASP A 142 -36.07 -7.59 8.48
N ILE A 143 -37.04 -8.04 7.69
CA ILE A 143 -36.99 -9.32 6.97
C ILE A 143 -35.82 -9.39 5.97
N HIS A 144 -35.35 -8.22 5.50
CA HIS A 144 -34.24 -8.08 4.57
C HIS A 144 -32.90 -7.86 5.28
N PHE A 145 -32.85 -7.84 6.62
CA PHE A 145 -31.63 -7.60 7.39
C PHE A 145 -30.46 -8.48 6.96
N LEU A 146 -30.67 -9.80 6.88
CA LEU A 146 -29.62 -10.73 6.47
C LEU A 146 -29.11 -10.44 5.05
N ASN A 147 -30.00 -10.03 4.14
CA ASN A 147 -29.61 -9.66 2.79
C ASN A 147 -28.83 -8.34 2.79
N ARG A 148 -29.26 -7.33 3.57
CA ARG A 148 -28.57 -6.04 3.73
C ARG A 148 -27.15 -6.22 4.24
N ILE A 149 -26.93 -7.08 5.24
CA ILE A 149 -25.58 -7.33 5.77
C ILE A 149 -24.71 -8.11 4.78
N ARG A 150 -25.26 -9.13 4.11
CA ARG A 150 -24.49 -9.93 3.13
C ARG A 150 -24.07 -9.12 1.91
N ASN A 151 -24.87 -8.15 1.51
CA ASN A 151 -24.62 -7.27 0.37
C ASN A 151 -24.08 -5.90 0.78
N PHE A 152 -23.61 -5.74 2.02
CA PHE A 152 -23.07 -4.48 2.49
C PHE A 152 -21.80 -4.09 1.71
N ASP A 153 -21.72 -2.83 1.31
CA ASP A 153 -20.57 -2.27 0.61
C ASP A 153 -19.44 -1.98 1.59
N LYS A 154 -18.66 -3.04 1.87
CA LYS A 154 -17.50 -3.01 2.77
C LYS A 154 -16.34 -2.13 2.25
N ASP A 155 -16.32 -1.84 0.96
CA ASP A 155 -15.23 -1.12 0.31
C ASP A 155 -15.43 0.41 0.38
N ASN A 156 -16.66 0.86 0.68
CA ASN A 156 -17.03 2.28 0.71
C ASN A 156 -17.42 2.80 2.12
N VAL A 157 -16.79 2.28 3.17
CA VAL A 157 -17.02 2.76 4.54
C VAL A 157 -16.21 4.04 4.81
N SER A 158 -16.88 5.11 5.26
CA SER A 158 -16.21 6.38 5.56
C SER A 158 -15.17 6.26 6.68
N LYS A 159 -14.11 7.07 6.62
CA LYS A 159 -13.06 7.07 7.66
C LYS A 159 -13.61 7.52 9.00
N GLU A 160 -14.59 8.42 8.99
CA GLU A 160 -15.32 8.90 10.14
C GLU A 160 -16.06 7.75 10.83
N THR A 161 -16.78 6.93 10.07
CA THR A 161 -17.46 5.73 10.57
C THR A 161 -16.47 4.74 11.19
N ILE A 162 -15.35 4.48 10.53
CA ILE A 162 -14.30 3.57 11.05
C ILE A 162 -13.71 4.11 12.36
N ALA A 163 -13.47 5.42 12.44
CA ALA A 163 -12.92 6.05 13.64
C ALA A 163 -13.87 5.98 14.84
N VAL A 164 -15.18 6.03 14.62
CA VAL A 164 -16.19 5.86 15.68
C VAL A 164 -16.18 4.42 16.20
N ILE A 165 -16.04 3.43 15.33
CA ILE A 165 -16.07 2.00 15.71
C ILE A 165 -14.76 1.55 16.38
N LYS A 166 -13.63 2.20 16.07
CA LYS A 166 -12.30 1.86 16.63
C LYS A 166 -12.11 2.34 18.09
N LYS A 167 -13.03 3.15 18.63
CA LYS A 167 -12.98 3.68 20.00
C LYS A 167 -13.46 2.67 21.03
#